data_AF-A0A8S1A2L1-F1
#
_entry.id   AF-A0A8S1A2L1-F1
#
_cell.length_a   1.000
_cell.length_b   1.000
_cell.length_c   1.000
_cell.angle_alpha   90.00
_cell.angle_beta   90.00
_cell.angle_gamma   90.00
#
_symmetry.space_group_name_H-M   'P 1'
#
loop_
_entity.id
_entity.type
_entity.pdbx_description
1 polymer ?
#
loop_
_entity_poly.entity_id
_entity_poly.type
_entity_poly.pdbx_seq_one_letter_code
_entity_poly.pdbx_strand_id
1 'polypeptide(L)'
;MTYNNSVLVGNWSEERLKNEYEFKLFLRKRDRRELLLQKSRTLFSNLLKERPLAISGSFVQFGFNVQLVASDMPAKPVVPGIKPQYGLALSSLVRERQVDYTQNICDGCMMTLSPITTPCCRNTFVIVSVHGEDFRGKLNYGDEFLLRAENYGDPEAAPLYVRYTSAVTPEPRDRMPLRLSATKDSNCRFTAMPLLPCDRIEGFGSPVKTSARLIIKNCIADQSLCVMNQNWIQTFFGAECGVTCRNYIDIHGRFTAENIFTMVSDVETKSKK
;
A
#
# COMPACT_ATOMS: atom_id res chain seq x y z
N MET A 1 -41.90 -29.76 4.23
CA MET A 1 -41.86 -29.28 2.84
C MET A 1 -41.94 -27.77 2.87
N THR A 2 -40.99 -27.07 2.26
CA THR A 2 -41.01 -25.62 2.07
C THR A 2 -41.67 -25.32 0.72
N TYR A 3 -42.77 -24.56 0.74
CA TYR A 3 -43.50 -24.17 -0.46
C TYR A 3 -42.98 -22.83 -0.98
N ASN A 4 -43.15 -22.57 -2.29
CA ASN A 4 -42.81 -21.28 -2.88
C ASN A 4 -43.77 -20.20 -2.33
N ASN A 5 -43.29 -18.96 -2.18
CA ASN A 5 -44.06 -17.81 -1.69
C ASN A 5 -45.24 -17.41 -2.61
N SER A 6 -45.37 -18.05 -3.77
CA SER A 6 -46.53 -17.97 -4.66
C SER A 6 -47.68 -18.91 -4.26
N VAL A 7 -47.43 -19.86 -3.35
CA VAL A 7 -48.40 -20.86 -2.88
C VAL A 7 -48.92 -20.43 -1.52
N LEU A 8 -50.25 -20.32 -1.40
CA LEU A 8 -50.92 -19.80 -0.21
C LEU A 8 -51.05 -20.87 0.89
N VAL A 9 -49.92 -21.32 1.43
CA VAL A 9 -49.86 -22.38 2.46
C VAL A 9 -49.02 -21.90 3.65
N GLY A 10 -49.49 -22.15 4.87
CA GLY A 10 -48.78 -21.76 6.10
C GLY A 10 -48.74 -20.25 6.31
N ASN A 11 -47.60 -19.70 6.75
CA ASN A 11 -47.39 -18.28 7.04
C ASN A 11 -47.11 -17.43 5.77
N TRP A 12 -47.64 -17.84 4.62
CA TRP A 12 -47.40 -17.19 3.32
C TRP A 12 -47.66 -15.67 3.33
N SER A 13 -48.63 -15.20 4.11
CA SER A 13 -48.99 -13.78 4.21
C SER A 13 -47.91 -12.97 4.93
N GLU A 14 -47.33 -13.52 6.01
CA GLU A 14 -46.24 -12.88 6.75
C GLU A 14 -44.94 -12.89 5.94
N GLU A 15 -44.62 -14.01 5.29
CA GLU A 15 -43.46 -14.15 4.43
C GLU A 15 -43.52 -13.18 3.25
N ARG A 16 -44.69 -13.02 2.62
CA ARG A 16 -44.91 -12.04 1.56
C ARG A 16 -44.76 -10.59 2.05
N LEU A 17 -45.36 -10.25 3.20
CA LEU A 17 -45.26 -8.89 3.74
C LEU A 17 -43.83 -8.55 4.15
N LYS A 18 -43.09 -9.51 4.72
CA LYS A 18 -41.66 -9.38 5.03
C LYS A 18 -40.84 -9.14 3.76
N ASN A 19 -41.06 -9.92 2.71
CA ASN A 19 -40.37 -9.76 1.43
C ASN A 19 -40.65 -8.40 0.77
N GLU A 20 -41.90 -7.93 0.80
CA GLU A 20 -42.25 -6.59 0.31
C GLU A 20 -41.58 -5.47 1.12
N TYR A 21 -41.49 -5.63 2.44
CA TYR A 21 -40.79 -4.68 3.31
C TYR A 21 -39.28 -4.66 3.03
N GLU A 22 -38.63 -5.83 2.95
CA GLU A 22 -37.21 -5.94 2.62
C GLU A 22 -36.90 -5.36 1.23
N PHE A 23 -37.77 -5.59 0.25
CA PHE A 23 -37.64 -5.01 -1.09
C PHE A 23 -37.77 -3.49 -1.08
N LYS A 24 -38.75 -2.92 -0.36
CA LYS A 24 -38.88 -1.46 -0.20
C LYS A 24 -37.67 -0.86 0.51
N LEU A 25 -37.14 -1.53 1.54
CA LEU A 25 -35.92 -1.11 2.23
C LEU A 25 -34.71 -1.14 1.29
N PHE A 26 -34.58 -2.18 0.47
CA PHE A 26 -33.54 -2.28 -0.54
C PHE A 26 -33.61 -1.14 -1.55
N LEU A 27 -34.81 -0.84 -2.09
CA LEU A 27 -35.00 0.27 -3.03
C LEU A 27 -34.61 1.61 -2.39
N ARG A 28 -35.04 1.88 -1.15
CA ARG A 28 -34.64 3.09 -0.42
C ARG A 28 -33.12 3.20 -0.25
N LYS A 29 -32.45 2.11 0.13
CA LYS A 29 -30.98 2.08 0.27
C LYS A 29 -30.27 2.27 -1.08
N ARG A 30 -30.79 1.67 -2.16
CA ARG A 30 -30.28 1.81 -3.53
C ARG A 30 -30.34 3.26 -4.00
N ASP A 31 -31.49 3.90 -3.80
CA ASP A 31 -31.74 5.27 -4.25
C ASP A 31 -30.86 6.27 -3.47
N ARG A 32 -30.56 5.98 -2.19
CA ARG A 32 -29.62 6.75 -1.35
C ARG A 32 -28.15 6.41 -1.56
N ARG A 33 -27.82 5.44 -2.43
CA ARG A 33 -26.45 4.93 -2.65
C ARG A 33 -25.79 4.33 -1.40
N GLU A 34 -26.60 3.81 -0.49
CA GLU A 34 -26.15 3.22 0.77
C GLU A 34 -25.87 1.71 0.65
N LEU A 35 -26.12 1.10 -0.52
CA LEU A 35 -25.81 -0.30 -0.73
C LEU A 35 -24.30 -0.53 -0.66
N LEU A 36 -23.89 -1.58 0.04
CA LEU A 36 -22.48 -1.97 0.17
C LEU A 36 -21.80 -2.12 -1.19
N LEU A 37 -22.50 -2.66 -2.19
CA LEU A 37 -21.98 -2.80 -3.56
C LEU A 37 -21.74 -1.45 -4.24
N GLN A 38 -22.56 -0.43 -3.97
CA GLN A 38 -22.34 0.91 -4.51
C GLN A 38 -21.14 1.56 -3.82
N LYS A 39 -21.07 1.49 -2.47
CA LYS A 39 -19.94 1.99 -1.68
C LYS A 39 -18.61 1.31 -2.02
N SER A 40 -18.60 0.00 -2.20
CA SER A 40 -17.38 -0.72 -2.55
C SER A 40 -16.88 -0.30 -3.94
N ARG A 41 -17.78 -0.19 -4.93
CA ARG A 41 -17.43 0.28 -6.28
C ARG A 41 -16.85 1.69 -6.27
N THR A 42 -17.42 2.62 -5.49
CA THR A 42 -16.89 3.98 -5.37
C THR A 42 -15.49 3.96 -4.73
N LEU A 43 -15.31 3.22 -3.64
CA LEU A 43 -14.01 3.04 -3.01
C LEU A 43 -12.97 2.46 -3.97
N PHE A 44 -13.31 1.40 -4.72
CA PHE A 44 -12.41 0.82 -5.73
C PHE A 44 -12.05 1.83 -6.81
N SER A 45 -13.02 2.59 -7.31
CA SER A 45 -12.75 3.60 -8.33
C SER A 45 -11.82 4.71 -7.84
N ASN A 46 -11.88 5.07 -6.55
CA ASN A 46 -11.00 6.09 -5.98
C ASN A 46 -9.59 5.56 -5.74
N LEU A 47 -9.47 4.35 -5.18
CA LEU A 47 -8.18 3.76 -4.82
C LEU A 47 -7.39 3.22 -6.02
N LEU A 48 -8.08 2.65 -7.01
CA LEU A 48 -7.48 2.11 -8.24
C LEU A 48 -7.41 3.13 -9.38
N LYS A 49 -7.78 4.38 -9.13
CA LYS A 49 -7.61 5.45 -10.11
C LYS A 49 -6.13 5.57 -10.48
N GLU A 50 -5.83 5.40 -11.77
CA GLU A 50 -4.48 5.44 -12.29
C GLU A 50 -3.85 6.82 -12.06
N ARG A 51 -2.57 6.81 -11.70
CA ARG A 51 -1.80 8.03 -11.46
C ARG A 51 -0.47 7.94 -12.19
N PRO A 52 -0.16 8.85 -13.12
CA PRO A 52 1.13 8.83 -13.77
C PRO A 52 2.22 9.08 -12.73
N LEU A 53 3.27 8.26 -12.78
CA LEU A 53 4.51 8.57 -12.10
C LEU A 53 5.19 9.70 -12.86
N ALA A 54 5.87 10.57 -12.13
CA ALA A 54 6.57 11.65 -12.77
C ALA A 54 7.86 11.11 -13.37
N ILE A 55 8.07 11.33 -14.67
CA ILE A 55 9.30 10.96 -15.38
C ILE A 55 10.43 11.81 -14.78
N SER A 56 11.06 11.32 -13.72
CA SER A 56 12.13 12.00 -13.00
C SER A 56 13.49 11.67 -13.61
N GLY A 57 13.59 11.44 -14.91
CA GLY A 57 14.86 11.10 -15.56
C GLY A 57 15.60 9.96 -14.84
N SER A 58 16.94 10.04 -14.77
CA SER A 58 17.77 8.97 -14.21
C SER A 58 17.82 8.91 -12.67
N PHE A 59 17.28 9.91 -11.95
CA PHE A 59 17.43 10.01 -10.49
C PHE A 59 16.12 10.36 -9.81
N VAL A 60 15.92 9.77 -8.63
CA VAL A 60 14.76 10.05 -7.78
C VAL A 60 14.84 11.49 -7.25
N GLN A 61 13.73 12.22 -7.31
CA GLN A 61 13.64 13.62 -6.91
C GLN A 61 12.57 13.85 -5.86
N PHE A 62 12.80 14.81 -4.97
CA PHE A 62 11.80 15.27 -4.00
C PHE A 62 10.65 16.01 -4.70
N GLY A 63 9.44 15.82 -4.18
CA GLY A 63 8.20 16.44 -4.68
C GLY A 63 7.56 15.73 -5.86
N PHE A 64 8.05 14.55 -6.25
CA PHE A 64 7.53 13.76 -7.36
C PHE A 64 6.92 12.43 -6.90
N ASN A 65 6.01 11.90 -7.72
CA ASN A 65 5.33 10.62 -7.49
C ASN A 65 6.27 9.45 -7.76
N VAL A 66 6.39 8.56 -6.78
CA VAL A 66 7.17 7.33 -6.84
C VAL A 66 6.34 6.14 -6.37
N GLN A 67 6.74 4.95 -6.78
CA GLN A 67 6.30 3.69 -6.18
C GLN A 67 7.47 3.01 -5.50
N LEU A 68 7.17 2.33 -4.39
CA LEU A 68 8.11 1.42 -3.75
C LEU A 68 7.77 0.00 -4.11
N VAL A 69 8.68 -0.67 -4.82
CA VAL A 69 8.47 -2.03 -5.33
C VAL A 69 9.55 -2.95 -4.79
N ALA A 70 9.16 -4.02 -4.11
CA ALA A 70 10.02 -5.16 -3.81
C ALA A 70 10.16 -6.00 -5.08
N SER A 71 11.19 -5.71 -5.88
CA SER A 71 11.41 -6.29 -7.21
C SER A 71 11.92 -7.72 -7.17
N ASP A 72 12.62 -8.12 -6.11
CA ASP A 72 13.20 -9.46 -5.96
C ASP A 72 12.25 -10.46 -5.28
N MET A 73 11.06 -10.01 -4.86
CA MET A 73 10.07 -10.86 -4.18
C MET A 73 8.98 -11.37 -5.13
N PRO A 74 8.55 -12.64 -4.98
CA PRO A 74 7.51 -13.20 -5.82
C PRO A 74 6.14 -12.58 -5.47
N ALA A 75 5.39 -12.22 -6.51
CA ALA A 75 4.07 -11.59 -6.44
C ALA A 75 2.95 -12.58 -6.05
N LYS A 76 3.28 -13.88 -5.94
CA LYS A 76 2.41 -14.95 -5.45
C LYS A 76 3.24 -15.95 -4.64
N PRO A 77 2.63 -16.70 -3.72
CA PRO A 77 3.30 -17.84 -3.09
C PRO A 77 3.82 -18.78 -4.19
N VAL A 78 5.07 -19.22 -4.05
CA VAL A 78 5.77 -20.01 -5.08
C VAL A 78 5.07 -21.36 -5.24
N VAL A 79 4.40 -21.56 -6.38
CA VAL A 79 3.79 -22.84 -6.75
C VAL A 79 4.76 -23.59 -7.67
N PRO A 80 5.06 -24.88 -7.41
CA PRO A 80 5.91 -25.68 -8.29
C PRO A 80 5.36 -25.72 -9.72
N GLY A 81 6.21 -25.43 -10.72
CA GLY A 81 5.87 -25.56 -12.14
C GLY A 81 5.37 -24.29 -12.85
N ILE A 82 5.14 -23.18 -12.14
CA ILE A 82 4.76 -21.89 -12.73
C ILE A 82 5.93 -20.91 -12.57
N LYS A 83 6.29 -20.18 -13.65
CA LYS A 83 7.30 -19.12 -13.56
C LYS A 83 6.81 -18.04 -12.57
N PRO A 84 7.56 -17.75 -11.49
CA PRO A 84 7.15 -16.74 -10.53
C PRO A 84 7.12 -15.37 -11.21
N GLN A 85 5.98 -14.68 -11.06
CA GLN A 85 5.90 -13.25 -11.34
C GLN A 85 6.56 -12.54 -10.17
N TYR A 86 7.41 -11.56 -10.45
CA TYR A 86 8.11 -10.78 -9.43
C TYR A 86 7.58 -9.35 -9.37
N GLY A 87 7.74 -8.71 -8.22
CA GLY A 87 7.35 -7.33 -7.99
C GLY A 87 6.12 -7.24 -7.09
N LEU A 88 6.33 -6.70 -5.89
CA LEU A 88 5.27 -6.31 -4.97
C LEU A 88 5.35 -4.82 -4.69
N ALA A 89 4.29 -4.07 -4.97
CA ALA A 89 4.23 -2.63 -4.74
C ALA A 89 3.64 -2.30 -3.37
N LEU A 90 4.29 -1.42 -2.61
CA LEU A 90 3.79 -0.93 -1.34
C LEU A 90 2.46 -0.21 -1.57
N SER A 91 1.44 -0.60 -0.84
CA SER A 91 0.06 -0.18 -1.07
C SER A 91 -0.68 0.08 0.24
N SER A 92 -1.52 1.11 0.28
CA SER A 92 -2.44 1.34 1.40
C SER A 92 -3.63 0.36 1.37
N LEU A 93 -3.98 -0.23 2.50
CA LEU A 93 -5.11 -1.14 2.65
C LEU A 93 -6.25 -0.49 3.45
N VAL A 94 -7.44 -0.48 2.86
CA VAL A 94 -8.71 -0.18 3.55
C VAL A 94 -9.38 -1.49 3.93
N ARG A 95 -9.72 -1.67 5.21
CA ARG A 95 -10.37 -2.89 5.72
C ARG A 95 -11.87 -2.92 5.41
N GLU A 96 -12.45 -4.11 5.43
CA GLU A 96 -13.90 -4.33 5.20
C GLU A 96 -14.79 -3.48 6.10
N ARG A 97 -14.45 -3.41 7.39
CA ARG A 97 -15.19 -2.61 8.37
C ARG A 97 -15.12 -1.10 8.09
N GLN A 98 -14.13 -0.64 7.32
CA GLN A 98 -13.96 0.78 6.99
C GLN A 98 -14.73 1.20 5.74
N VAL A 99 -15.15 0.25 4.87
CA VAL A 99 -15.86 0.55 3.61
C VAL A 99 -17.18 1.31 3.86
N ASP A 100 -17.82 1.07 5.00
CA ASP A 100 -19.08 1.73 5.34
C ASP A 100 -18.92 3.22 5.68
N TYR A 101 -17.75 3.62 6.20
CA TYR A 101 -17.48 4.94 6.76
C TYR A 101 -16.48 5.75 5.93
N THR A 102 -15.66 5.10 5.11
CA THR A 102 -14.56 5.74 4.39
C THR A 102 -14.59 5.31 2.93
N GLN A 103 -14.56 6.28 2.02
CA GLN A 103 -14.56 6.05 0.57
C GLN A 103 -13.20 6.28 -0.10
N ASN A 104 -12.19 6.60 0.72
CA ASN A 104 -10.83 6.98 0.33
C ASN A 104 -9.82 6.43 1.35
N ILE A 105 -8.53 6.73 1.14
CA ILE A 105 -7.48 6.44 2.12
C ILE A 105 -7.69 7.37 3.33
N CYS A 106 -7.53 6.86 4.55
CA CYS A 106 -7.67 7.63 5.77
C CYS A 106 -6.54 7.39 6.76
N ASP A 107 -6.50 8.22 7.81
CA ASP A 107 -5.63 8.01 8.96
C ASP A 107 -5.82 6.61 9.56
N GLY A 108 -4.72 5.95 9.90
CA GLY A 108 -4.70 4.60 10.44
C GLY A 108 -4.90 3.47 9.42
N CYS A 109 -5.02 3.76 8.11
CA CYS A 109 -4.99 2.72 7.07
C CYS A 109 -3.70 1.90 7.18
N MET A 110 -3.82 0.58 7.10
CA MET A 110 -2.64 -0.30 7.15
C MET A 110 -1.90 -0.27 5.81
N MET A 111 -0.62 -0.59 5.81
CA MET A 111 0.14 -0.77 4.57
C MET A 111 0.33 -2.25 4.28
N THR A 112 0.34 -2.63 3.01
CA THR A 112 0.54 -3.99 2.51
C THR A 112 1.43 -3.94 1.27
N LEU A 113 1.83 -5.10 0.77
CA LEU A 113 2.57 -5.26 -0.46
C LEU A 113 1.70 -6.00 -1.47
N SER A 114 1.38 -5.36 -2.58
CA SER A 114 0.43 -5.86 -3.55
C SER A 114 1.09 -6.35 -4.82
N PRO A 115 0.57 -7.41 -5.47
CA PRO A 115 0.96 -7.80 -6.82
C PRO A 115 0.66 -6.74 -7.89
N ILE A 116 -0.21 -5.78 -7.58
CA ILE A 116 -0.64 -4.71 -8.48
C ILE A 116 0.45 -3.63 -8.50
N THR A 117 1.33 -3.72 -9.50
CA THR A 117 2.40 -2.74 -9.73
C THR A 117 1.99 -1.56 -10.62
N THR A 118 0.78 -1.59 -11.21
CA THR A 118 0.24 -0.46 -11.98
C THR A 118 0.06 0.77 -11.10
N PRO A 119 0.63 1.93 -11.45
CA PRO A 119 0.50 3.18 -10.68
C PRO A 119 -0.94 3.62 -10.44
N CYS A 120 -1.36 3.63 -9.18
CA CYS A 120 -2.67 4.08 -8.73
C CYS A 120 -2.58 4.81 -7.40
N CYS A 121 -3.62 5.57 -7.04
CA CYS A 121 -3.68 6.35 -5.80
C CYS A 121 -3.21 5.58 -4.55
N ARG A 122 -3.45 4.27 -4.51
CA ARG A 122 -3.13 3.38 -3.40
C ARG A 122 -1.64 3.04 -3.25
N ASN A 123 -0.88 3.02 -4.35
CA ASN A 123 0.52 2.54 -4.39
C ASN A 123 1.53 3.61 -4.84
N THR A 124 1.06 4.84 -5.06
CA THR A 124 1.89 6.01 -5.38
C THR A 124 2.09 6.90 -4.16
N PHE A 125 3.32 7.31 -3.92
CA PHE A 125 3.70 8.21 -2.83
C PHE A 125 4.51 9.38 -3.37
N VAL A 126 4.43 10.53 -2.70
CA VAL A 126 5.31 11.68 -2.96
C VAL A 126 6.44 11.65 -1.95
N ILE A 127 7.68 11.74 -2.44
CA ILE A 127 8.86 11.85 -1.56
C ILE A 127 8.96 13.30 -1.09
N VAL A 128 8.90 13.51 0.22
CA VAL A 128 8.97 14.85 0.83
C VAL A 128 10.19 14.92 1.73
N SER A 129 10.93 16.04 1.70
CA SER A 129 12.05 16.26 2.60
C SER A 129 11.55 16.53 4.03
N VAL A 130 12.33 16.12 5.03
CA VAL A 130 12.02 16.41 6.44
C VAL A 130 12.07 17.91 6.73
N HIS A 131 13.01 18.63 6.09
CA HIS A 131 13.32 20.03 6.38
C HIS A 131 12.43 21.06 5.66
N GLY A 132 11.62 20.64 4.68
CA GLY A 132 10.69 21.54 3.99
C GLY A 132 10.03 20.87 2.79
N GLU A 133 8.76 21.21 2.52
CA GLU A 133 8.00 20.65 1.40
C GLU A 133 8.41 21.23 0.04
N ASP A 134 8.98 22.44 0.03
CA ASP A 134 9.40 23.13 -1.19
C ASP A 134 10.77 22.68 -1.72
N PHE A 135 11.44 21.75 -1.02
CA PHE A 135 12.73 21.25 -1.47
C PHE A 135 12.57 20.42 -2.74
N ARG A 136 12.99 20.98 -3.87
CA ARG A 136 13.03 20.31 -5.17
C ARG A 136 14.47 19.96 -5.53
N GLY A 137 14.98 18.90 -4.91
CA GLY A 137 16.31 18.35 -5.16
C GLY A 137 16.28 16.87 -5.54
N LYS A 138 17.45 16.33 -5.86
CA LYS A 138 17.64 14.87 -5.99
C LYS A 138 17.70 14.26 -4.60
N LEU A 139 17.14 13.05 -4.46
CA LEU A 139 17.29 12.26 -3.25
C LEU A 139 18.67 11.62 -3.27
N ASN A 140 19.48 11.84 -2.24
CA ASN A 140 20.77 11.17 -2.08
C ASN A 140 20.67 10.05 -1.03
N TYR A 141 21.57 9.07 -1.10
CA TYR A 141 21.69 8.06 -0.05
C TYR A 141 22.09 8.72 1.26
N GLY A 142 21.40 8.35 2.34
CA GLY A 142 21.58 8.97 3.66
C GLY A 142 20.63 10.13 3.96
N ASP A 143 20.00 10.73 2.96
CA ASP A 143 19.01 11.79 3.18
C ASP A 143 17.80 11.24 3.93
N GLU A 144 17.26 12.04 4.85
CA GLU A 144 16.00 11.75 5.51
C GLU A 144 14.82 12.25 4.65
N PHE A 145 13.87 11.37 4.40
CA PHE A 145 12.65 11.69 3.66
C PHE A 145 11.41 11.07 4.30
N LEU A 146 10.26 11.54 3.84
CA LEU A 146 8.94 11.10 4.22
C LEU A 146 8.22 10.58 2.97
N LEU A 147 7.42 9.54 3.15
CA LEU A 147 6.55 9.02 2.10
C LEU A 147 5.14 9.56 2.32
N ARG A 148 4.72 10.50 1.49
CA ARG A 148 3.39 11.11 1.55
C ARG A 148 2.43 10.36 0.63
N ALA A 149 1.36 9.81 1.18
CA ALA A 149 0.21 9.34 0.42
C ALA A 149 -0.78 10.49 0.27
N GLU A 150 -1.11 10.84 -0.97
CA GLU A 150 -2.10 11.88 -1.26
C GLU A 150 -3.49 11.25 -1.38
N ASN A 151 -4.47 11.86 -0.72
CA ASN A 151 -5.86 11.47 -0.89
C ASN A 151 -6.42 12.12 -2.16
N TYR A 152 -6.27 11.43 -3.27
CA TYR A 152 -6.70 11.93 -4.57
C TYR A 152 -8.22 11.97 -4.79
N GLY A 153 -8.99 11.30 -3.93
CA GLY A 153 -10.46 11.37 -3.97
C GLY A 153 -11.00 12.64 -3.31
N ASP A 154 -10.18 13.32 -2.51
CA ASP A 154 -10.53 14.56 -1.80
C ASP A 154 -9.28 15.46 -1.70
N PRO A 155 -9.08 16.39 -2.64
CA PRO A 155 -7.89 17.26 -2.67
C PRO A 155 -7.71 18.16 -1.44
N GLU A 156 -8.76 18.41 -0.67
CA GLU A 156 -8.70 19.22 0.56
C GLU A 156 -8.33 18.39 1.79
N ALA A 157 -8.31 17.05 1.67
CA ALA A 157 -7.97 16.18 2.77
C ALA A 157 -6.51 16.35 3.19
N ALA A 158 -6.29 16.25 4.51
CA ALA A 158 -4.96 16.33 5.08
C ALA A 158 -4.01 15.27 4.49
N PRO A 159 -2.74 15.61 4.23
CA PRO A 159 -1.77 14.66 3.71
C PRO A 159 -1.53 13.53 4.72
N LEU A 160 -1.36 12.32 4.21
CA LEU A 160 -1.07 11.14 5.02
C LEU A 160 0.38 10.73 4.82
N TYR A 161 1.04 10.28 5.88
CA TYR A 161 2.44 9.85 5.85
C TYR A 161 2.56 8.39 6.25
N VAL A 162 3.47 7.66 5.61
CA VAL A 162 3.80 6.29 6.04
C VAL A 162 4.50 6.38 7.40
N ARG A 163 3.94 5.71 8.40
CA ARG A 163 4.43 5.66 9.77
C ARG A 163 4.75 4.23 10.16
N TYR A 164 5.94 4.03 10.72
CA TYR A 164 6.29 2.78 11.39
C TYR A 164 6.19 2.95 12.90
N THR A 165 5.33 2.16 13.55
CA THR A 165 5.21 2.16 15.01
C THR A 165 5.80 0.89 15.57
N SER A 166 7.02 0.98 16.11
CA SER A 166 7.64 -0.14 16.83
C SER A 166 6.82 -0.51 18.06
N ALA A 167 6.72 -1.80 18.34
CA ALA A 167 6.14 -2.29 19.57
C ALA A 167 7.08 -2.05 20.75
N VAL A 168 6.52 -1.65 21.90
CA VAL A 168 7.26 -1.59 23.17
C VAL A 168 7.29 -2.97 23.84
N THR A 169 6.33 -3.84 23.49
CA THR A 169 6.20 -5.20 24.02
C THR A 169 6.45 -6.24 22.93
N PRO A 170 6.87 -7.47 23.28
CA PRO A 170 6.94 -8.58 22.33
C PRO A 170 5.56 -8.83 21.74
N GLU A 171 5.44 -8.68 20.43
CA GLU A 171 4.19 -8.85 19.70
C GLU A 171 4.29 -10.01 18.71
N PRO A 172 3.14 -10.52 18.23
CA PRO A 172 3.12 -11.57 17.22
C PRO A 172 3.94 -11.19 15.99
N ARG A 173 4.70 -12.15 15.46
CA ARG A 173 5.52 -11.97 14.27
C ARG A 173 4.72 -11.48 13.06
N ASP A 174 3.43 -11.78 13.02
CA ASP A 174 2.51 -11.45 11.93
C ASP A 174 1.88 -10.05 12.04
N ARG A 175 2.26 -9.24 13.05
CA ARG A 175 1.77 -7.87 13.15
C ARG A 175 2.32 -7.01 12.02
N MET A 176 1.45 -6.18 11.46
CA MET A 176 1.77 -5.19 10.45
C MET A 176 1.73 -3.77 11.07
N PRO A 177 2.88 -3.27 11.55
CA PRO A 177 2.96 -1.99 12.25
C PRO A 177 2.97 -0.77 11.31
N LEU A 178 3.17 -0.96 10.00
CA LEU A 178 3.13 0.15 9.04
C LEU A 178 1.70 0.61 8.82
N ARG A 179 1.47 1.90 9.04
CA ARG A 179 0.18 2.56 8.84
C ARG A 179 0.36 3.92 8.20
N LEU A 180 -0.69 4.44 7.61
CA LEU A 180 -0.78 5.84 7.24
C LEU A 180 -1.17 6.67 8.45
N SER A 181 -0.53 7.82 8.60
CA SER A 181 -0.81 8.75 9.69
C SER A 181 -0.95 10.18 9.17
N ALA A 182 -1.96 10.90 9.64
CA ALA A 182 -2.08 12.34 9.38
C ALA A 182 -1.05 13.16 10.16
N THR A 183 -0.47 12.59 11.23
CA THR A 183 0.54 13.30 12.04
C THR A 183 1.95 13.10 11.47
N LYS A 184 2.64 14.21 11.25
CA LYS A 184 4.05 14.22 10.83
C LYS A 184 4.94 13.98 12.05
N ASP A 185 5.06 12.72 12.43
CA ASP A 185 5.90 12.28 13.54
C ASP A 185 7.31 11.92 13.07
N SER A 186 8.22 11.84 14.04
CA SER A 186 9.58 11.37 13.82
C SER A 186 9.60 9.91 13.30
N ASN A 187 8.61 9.10 13.70
CA ASN A 187 8.40 7.71 13.24
C ASN A 187 8.06 7.57 11.75
N CYS A 188 7.74 8.67 11.06
CA CYS A 188 7.47 8.69 9.63
C CYS A 188 8.75 8.87 8.79
N ARG A 189 9.90 9.11 9.43
CA ARG A 189 11.18 9.37 8.75
C ARG A 189 11.84 8.09 8.27
N PHE A 190 12.18 8.07 6.99
CA PHE A 190 12.91 7.01 6.34
C PHE A 190 14.17 7.55 5.69
N THR A 191 15.15 6.68 5.50
CA THR A 191 16.38 6.96 4.76
C THR A 191 16.67 5.84 3.78
N ALA A 192 17.29 6.17 2.65
CA ALA A 192 17.69 5.22 1.63
C ALA A 192 19.16 4.86 1.83
N MET A 193 19.47 3.57 1.81
CA MET A 193 20.82 3.04 1.92
C MET A 193 21.18 2.19 0.70
N PRO A 194 22.45 2.22 0.25
CA PRO A 194 22.95 1.32 -0.79
C PRO A 194 22.82 -0.15 -0.35
N LEU A 195 22.53 -1.02 -1.32
CA LEU A 195 22.37 -2.46 -1.09
C LEU A 195 23.64 -3.11 -0.54
N LEU A 196 24.78 -2.86 -1.19
CA LEU A 196 26.05 -3.50 -0.86
C LEU A 196 26.69 -2.80 0.36
N PRO A 197 27.18 -3.56 1.36
CA PRO A 197 27.84 -2.99 2.54
C PRO A 197 29.06 -2.12 2.20
N CYS A 198 29.85 -2.50 1.20
CA CYS A 198 31.05 -1.77 0.78
C CYS A 198 30.70 -0.37 0.27
N ASP A 199 29.61 -0.25 -0.49
CA ASP A 199 29.20 1.00 -1.12
C ASP A 199 28.48 1.94 -0.13
N ARG A 200 28.24 1.53 1.13
CA ARG A 200 27.51 2.37 2.09
C ARG A 200 28.26 3.62 2.49
N ILE A 201 29.58 3.53 2.61
CA ILE A 201 30.44 4.65 2.99
C ILE A 201 30.71 5.53 1.76
N GLU A 202 31.08 4.90 0.64
CA GLU A 202 31.42 5.60 -0.60
C GLU A 202 30.21 6.20 -1.31
N GLY A 203 29.05 5.53 -1.21
CA GLY A 203 27.79 5.95 -1.81
C GLY A 203 27.01 6.95 -0.97
N PHE A 204 27.41 7.25 0.27
CA PHE A 204 26.73 8.24 1.10
C PHE A 204 26.78 9.62 0.44
N GLY A 205 25.64 10.31 0.35
CA GLY A 205 25.52 11.59 -0.36
C GLY A 205 25.48 11.48 -1.89
N SER A 206 25.62 10.28 -2.47
CA SER A 206 25.43 10.08 -3.91
C SER A 206 23.94 9.99 -4.27
N PRO A 207 23.54 10.46 -5.47
CA PRO A 207 22.12 10.50 -5.87
C PRO A 207 21.55 9.10 -6.12
N VAL A 208 20.34 8.86 -5.62
CA VAL A 208 19.60 7.61 -5.80
C VAL A 208 19.07 7.55 -7.24
N LYS A 209 19.51 6.53 -7.98
CA LYS A 209 19.03 6.28 -9.34
C LYS A 209 17.64 5.67 -9.33
N THR A 210 16.83 6.03 -10.32
CA THR A 210 15.51 5.40 -10.55
C THR A 210 15.69 3.89 -10.78
N SER A 211 14.80 3.08 -10.20
CA SER A 211 14.80 1.62 -10.30
C SER A 211 16.06 0.92 -9.75
N ALA A 212 16.93 1.63 -9.04
CA ALA A 212 18.06 1.03 -8.35
C ALA A 212 17.60 0.23 -7.14
N ARG A 213 18.29 -0.89 -6.87
CA ARG A 213 18.07 -1.71 -5.70
C ARG A 213 18.67 -1.02 -4.48
N LEU A 214 17.84 -0.77 -3.48
CA LEU A 214 18.19 -0.05 -2.28
C LEU A 214 17.48 -0.65 -1.06
N ILE A 215 17.93 -0.22 0.11
CA ILE A 215 17.32 -0.57 1.39
C ILE A 215 16.69 0.69 1.95
N ILE A 216 15.45 0.58 2.40
CA ILE A 216 14.74 1.70 3.05
C ILE A 216 14.73 1.44 4.53
N LYS A 217 15.34 2.33 5.31
CA LYS A 217 15.47 2.20 6.76
C LYS A 217 14.63 3.25 7.46
N ASN A 218 13.89 2.86 8.49
CA ASN A 218 13.26 3.82 9.39
C ASN A 218 14.34 4.44 10.28
N CYS A 219 14.40 5.78 10.34
CA CYS A 219 15.48 6.49 11.02
C CYS A 219 15.48 6.27 12.54
N ILE A 220 14.32 6.01 13.15
CA ILE A 220 14.18 5.91 14.60
C ILE A 220 14.33 4.50 15.09
N ALA A 221 13.61 3.57 14.45
CA ALA A 221 13.65 2.18 14.84
C ALA A 221 14.94 1.48 14.42
N ASP A 222 15.75 2.13 13.57
CA ASP A 222 16.96 1.57 12.97
C ASP A 222 16.72 0.23 12.24
N GLN A 223 15.50 0.04 11.75
CA GLN A 223 15.03 -1.17 11.07
C GLN A 223 14.67 -0.88 9.63
N SER A 224 15.02 -1.81 8.74
CA SER A 224 14.73 -1.73 7.31
C SER A 224 13.38 -2.30 6.96
N LEU A 225 12.71 -1.67 5.99
CA LEU A 225 11.44 -2.13 5.43
C LEU A 225 11.63 -3.53 4.85
N CYS A 226 10.64 -4.38 5.09
CA CYS A 226 10.71 -5.82 4.83
C CYS A 226 9.37 -6.37 4.34
N VAL A 227 9.44 -7.25 3.35
CA VAL A 227 8.33 -8.10 2.91
C VAL A 227 8.12 -9.25 3.89
N MET A 228 6.90 -9.45 4.38
CA MET A 228 6.56 -10.60 5.23
C MET A 228 6.12 -11.79 4.38
N ASN A 229 7.04 -12.45 3.69
CA ASN A 229 6.74 -13.46 2.67
C ASN A 229 5.83 -14.62 3.14
N GLN A 230 5.82 -14.91 4.44
CA GLN A 230 4.98 -15.97 5.03
C GLN A 230 3.56 -15.49 5.38
N ASN A 231 3.32 -14.18 5.42
CA ASN A 231 2.06 -13.57 5.84
C ASN A 231 1.31 -13.02 4.62
N TRP A 232 0.57 -13.89 3.94
CA TRP A 232 -0.33 -13.52 2.86
C TRP A 232 -1.75 -13.32 3.40
N ILE A 233 -2.36 -12.20 3.05
CA ILE A 233 -3.66 -11.77 3.52
C ILE A 233 -4.59 -11.64 2.31
N GLN A 234 -5.75 -12.26 2.39
CA GLN A 234 -6.79 -12.06 1.40
C GLN A 234 -7.46 -10.71 1.65
N THR A 235 -7.35 -9.79 0.69
CA THR A 235 -8.01 -8.48 0.74
C THR A 235 -8.98 -8.35 -0.43
N PHE A 236 -9.72 -7.24 -0.45
CA PHE A 236 -10.58 -6.86 -1.56
C PHE A 236 -9.86 -6.74 -2.92
N PHE A 237 -8.54 -6.56 -2.90
CA PHE A 237 -7.72 -6.37 -4.08
C PHE A 237 -7.02 -7.67 -4.53
N GLY A 238 -7.25 -8.76 -3.80
CA GLY A 238 -6.60 -10.06 -4.01
C GLY A 238 -5.71 -10.46 -2.83
N ALA A 239 -4.86 -11.45 -3.07
CA ALA A 239 -3.87 -11.87 -2.08
C ALA A 239 -2.73 -10.85 -2.02
N GLU A 240 -2.52 -10.25 -0.85
CA GLU A 240 -1.49 -9.25 -0.61
C GLU A 240 -0.55 -9.73 0.50
N CYS A 241 0.70 -9.31 0.44
CA CYS A 241 1.71 -9.69 1.40
C CYS A 241 1.80 -8.66 2.53
N GLY A 242 2.05 -9.14 3.75
CA GLY A 242 2.36 -8.28 4.89
C GLY A 242 3.64 -7.47 4.67
N VAL A 243 3.71 -6.29 5.31
CA VAL A 243 4.91 -5.44 5.32
C VAL A 243 5.21 -5.00 6.74
N THR A 244 6.50 -5.02 7.09
CA THR A 244 7.01 -4.63 8.41
C THR A 244 8.38 -3.96 8.27
N CYS A 245 8.97 -3.49 9.36
CA CYS A 245 10.38 -3.12 9.39
C CYS A 245 11.15 -4.14 10.24
N ARG A 246 12.06 -4.88 9.61
CA ARG A 246 12.94 -5.84 10.26
C ARG A 246 14.17 -6.08 9.39
N ASN A 247 15.34 -6.21 10.01
CA ASN A 247 16.57 -6.50 9.30
C ASN A 247 16.72 -8.02 9.13
N TYR A 248 16.50 -8.54 7.92
CA TYR A 248 16.88 -9.90 7.55
C TYR A 248 18.24 -9.87 6.87
N ILE A 249 19.22 -10.38 7.60
CA ILE A 249 20.62 -10.38 7.20
C ILE A 249 21.08 -11.83 7.11
N ASP A 250 21.77 -12.15 6.03
CA ASP A 250 22.41 -13.44 5.83
C ASP A 250 23.68 -13.58 6.68
N ILE A 251 24.25 -14.80 6.76
CA ILE A 251 25.49 -15.11 7.49
C ILE A 251 26.67 -14.23 7.08
N HIS A 252 26.64 -13.69 5.86
CA HIS A 252 27.66 -12.79 5.31
C HIS A 252 27.42 -11.30 5.60
N GLY A 253 26.43 -10.95 6.44
CA GLY A 253 26.13 -9.55 6.77
C GLY A 253 25.40 -8.78 5.66
N ARG A 254 24.89 -9.49 4.64
CA ARG A 254 24.15 -8.90 3.50
C ARG A 254 22.65 -8.98 3.73
N PHE A 255 21.91 -7.96 3.31
CA PHE A 255 20.45 -7.99 3.37
C PHE A 255 19.89 -9.02 2.39
N THR A 256 18.86 -9.74 2.84
CA THR A 256 18.13 -10.71 2.02
C THR A 256 17.15 -10.01 1.08
N ALA A 257 16.62 -10.75 0.10
CA ALA A 257 15.67 -10.23 -0.89
C ALA A 257 14.42 -9.57 -0.28
N GLU A 258 14.01 -9.98 0.93
CA GLU A 258 12.86 -9.42 1.63
C GLU A 258 13.03 -7.94 1.99
N ASN A 259 14.28 -7.47 2.12
CA ASN A 259 14.61 -6.08 2.44
C ASN A 259 15.00 -5.23 1.23
N ILE A 260 15.00 -5.82 0.02
CA ILE A 260 15.42 -5.12 -1.19
C ILE A 260 14.20 -4.45 -1.82
N PHE A 261 14.28 -3.13 -1.95
CA PHE A 261 13.26 -2.31 -2.59
C PHE A 261 13.86 -1.54 -3.75
N THR A 262 12.99 -1.14 -4.67
CA THR A 262 13.30 -0.26 -5.79
C THR A 262 12.34 0.91 -5.78
N MET A 263 12.87 2.12 -5.95
CA MET A 263 12.07 3.32 -6.14
C MET A 263 11.82 3.51 -7.63
N VAL A 264 10.57 3.35 -8.06
CA VAL A 264 10.16 3.52 -9.45
C VAL A 264 9.51 4.88 -9.59
N SER A 265 10.13 5.79 -10.35
CA SER A 265 9.53 7.07 -10.77
C SER A 265 9.16 7.08 -12.25
N ASP A 266 9.72 6.17 -13.04
CA ASP A 266 9.46 6.12 -14.48
C ASP A 266 8.50 4.99 -14.81
N VAL A 267 7.43 5.31 -15.55
CA VAL A 267 6.70 4.29 -16.27
C VAL A 267 7.50 4.05 -17.54
N GLU A 268 8.28 2.97 -17.60
CA GLU A 268 8.57 2.36 -18.89
C GLU A 268 7.22 2.02 -19.50
N THR A 269 6.72 2.92 -20.35
CA THR A 269 5.61 2.64 -21.23
C THR A 269 6.10 1.47 -22.06
N LYS A 270 5.68 0.25 -21.69
CA LYS A 270 5.84 -0.91 -22.56
C LYS A 270 5.12 -0.57 -23.84
N SER A 271 5.89 -0.07 -24.81
CA SER A 271 5.52 0.02 -26.20
C SER A 271 4.95 -1.35 -26.56
N LYS A 272 3.64 -1.38 -26.80
CA LYS A 272 2.98 -2.55 -27.38
C LYS A 272 3.64 -2.76 -28.74
N LYS A 273 4.47 -3.80 -28.84
CA LYS A 273 4.75 -4.45 -30.13
C LYS A 273 3.61 -5.39 -30.44
#